data_AF-A0A136PKZ4-F1
#
_entry.id   AF-A0A136PKZ4-F1
#
_cell.length_a   1.000
_cell.length_b   1.000
_cell.length_c   1.000
_cell.angle_alpha   90.00
_cell.angle_beta   90.00
_cell.angle_gamma   90.00
#
_symmetry.space_group_name_H-M   'P 1'
#
loop_
_entity.id
_entity.type
_entity.pdbx_description
1 polymer ?
#
loop_
_entity_poly.entity_id
_entity_poly.type
_entity_poly.pdbx_seq_one_letter_code
_entity_poly.pdbx_strand_id
1 'polypeptide(L)'
;MSATSIDRYDGGQVSGGGQVRMTADRVRRWEFGSASFTRRGYDHADVDRFRVQVADELDLLATQLATVRAENERLNDHVELHRHGVIPSAGATPAASSGPPAPAATEVNLLSAAQREAEQIIAQAHDYARRVAEYARTQYDSYLQAAAEQARAEAERAVQEYRSSAGAGADDAVATREALRIFGEMMISHMQAASRHLDDGSQQLARTMDRLTREAGAGVPAPAGHPRAALPRQQPPRG
;
A
#
# COMPACT_ATOMS: atom_id res chain seq x y z
N MET A 1 15.79 40.11 18.56
CA MET A 1 15.47 39.00 17.64
C MET A 1 16.77 38.28 17.35
N SER A 2 17.08 37.23 18.11
CA SER A 2 18.33 36.49 17.98
C SER A 2 17.99 35.06 17.62
N ALA A 3 18.15 34.72 16.34
CA ALA A 3 18.06 33.36 15.86
C ALA A 3 19.22 32.56 16.46
N THR A 4 18.92 31.68 17.40
CA THR A 4 19.92 30.78 17.96
C THR A 4 20.19 29.71 16.91
N SER A 5 21.47 29.59 16.55
CA SER A 5 22.01 28.66 15.55
C SER A 5 21.47 27.24 15.79
N ILE A 6 20.97 26.61 14.72
CA ILE A 6 20.70 25.18 14.68
C ILE A 6 22.06 24.50 14.84
N ASP A 7 22.37 24.15 16.09
CA ASP A 7 23.58 23.44 16.46
C ASP A 7 23.52 22.08 15.76
N ARG A 8 24.35 21.98 14.72
CA ARG A 8 24.95 20.79 14.13
C ARG A 8 24.09 19.51 14.27
N TYR A 9 23.40 19.16 13.19
CA TYR A 9 22.96 17.79 12.93
C TYR A 9 24.21 16.90 12.95
N ASP A 10 24.51 16.29 14.11
CA ASP A 10 25.52 15.24 14.24
C ASP A 10 24.93 13.98 13.61
N GLY A 11 24.96 13.94 12.28
CA GLY A 11 24.77 12.72 11.53
C GLY A 11 25.93 11.80 11.88
N GLY A 12 25.77 11.02 12.95
CA GLY A 12 26.79 10.08 13.41
C GLY A 12 27.34 9.28 12.25
N GLN A 13 28.58 9.61 11.85
CA GLN A 13 29.34 8.83 10.89
C GLN A 13 29.68 7.50 11.56
N VAL A 14 28.86 6.48 11.30
CA VAL A 14 29.28 5.11 11.51
C VAL A 14 30.37 4.83 10.46
N SER A 15 31.55 4.40 10.91
CA SER A 15 32.72 4.16 10.05
C SER A 15 32.35 3.20 8.91
N GLY A 16 32.09 3.76 7.73
CA GLY A 16 31.62 3.00 6.56
C GLY A 16 30.82 3.83 5.56
N GLY A 17 31.33 5.00 5.13
CA GLY A 17 31.08 5.63 3.82
C GLY A 17 29.66 5.88 3.28
N GLY A 18 28.59 5.52 3.97
CA GLY A 18 27.20 5.75 3.55
C GLY A 18 26.54 6.79 4.45
N GLN A 19 26.01 7.86 3.86
CA GLN A 19 25.12 8.77 4.60
C GLN A 19 23.97 7.94 5.18
N VAL A 20 23.91 7.82 6.51
CA VAL A 20 22.82 7.10 7.18
C VAL A 20 21.55 7.93 7.01
N ARG A 21 20.76 7.61 5.98
CA ARG A 21 19.50 8.30 5.70
C ARG A 21 18.51 8.07 6.85
N MET A 22 17.75 9.09 7.19
CA MET A 22 16.66 8.97 8.15
C MET A 22 15.57 8.08 7.53
N THR A 23 15.17 7.01 8.23
CA THR A 23 14.08 6.11 7.82
C THR A 23 12.90 6.25 8.79
N ALA A 24 11.69 5.90 8.35
CA ALA A 24 10.49 5.97 9.19
C ALA A 24 10.65 5.19 10.50
N ASP A 25 11.16 3.96 10.43
CA ASP A 25 11.46 3.13 11.60
C ASP A 25 12.46 3.80 12.56
N ARG A 26 13.44 4.53 12.02
CA ARG A 26 14.42 5.24 12.82
C ARG A 26 13.76 6.40 13.58
N VAL A 27 12.84 7.13 12.95
CA VAL A 27 12.07 8.21 13.60
C VAL A 27 11.15 7.65 14.70
N ARG A 28 10.48 6.53 14.44
CA ARG A 28 9.61 5.85 15.41
C ARG A 28 10.37 5.34 16.64
N ARG A 29 11.63 4.93 16.48
CA ARG A 29 12.51 4.51 17.59
C ARG A 29 13.35 5.63 18.20
N TRP A 30 13.31 6.84 17.65
CA TRP A 30 14.17 7.94 18.08
C TRP A 30 13.76 8.51 19.43
N GLU A 31 14.57 8.33 20.47
CA GLU A 31 14.31 8.93 21.77
C GLU A 31 14.95 10.32 21.89
N PHE A 32 14.17 11.30 22.34
CA PHE A 32 14.69 12.63 22.65
C PHE A 32 15.21 12.68 24.10
N GLY A 33 16.38 13.27 24.30
CA GLY A 33 16.91 13.53 25.64
C GLY A 33 16.00 14.51 26.40
N SER A 34 15.84 14.28 27.72
CA SER A 34 15.07 15.19 28.57
C SER A 34 15.77 16.54 28.70
N ALA A 35 14.99 17.64 28.66
CA ALA A 35 15.52 18.98 28.81
C ALA A 35 16.09 19.19 30.23
N SER A 36 17.24 19.89 30.33
CA SER A 36 17.81 20.27 31.61
C SER A 36 16.84 21.14 32.42
N PHE A 37 16.78 20.92 33.73
CA PHE A 37 15.81 21.51 34.68
C PHE A 37 15.67 23.04 34.60
N THR A 38 16.66 23.75 34.04
CA THR A 38 16.66 25.22 33.89
C THR A 38 16.03 25.73 32.59
N ARG A 39 15.56 24.87 31.68
CA ARG A 39 14.87 25.28 30.43
C ARG A 39 13.56 24.53 30.27
N ARG A 40 12.51 25.26 29.84
CA ARG A 40 11.23 24.65 29.45
C ARG A 40 11.42 23.89 28.14
N GLY A 41 11.23 22.58 28.17
CA GLY A 41 11.31 21.70 27.00
C GLY A 41 10.05 21.73 26.13
N TYR A 42 10.08 20.99 25.02
CA TYR A 42 8.89 20.71 24.22
C TYR A 42 7.94 19.77 24.97
N ASP A 43 6.64 19.88 24.68
CA ASP A 43 5.66 18.93 25.19
C ASP A 43 5.87 17.56 24.51
N HIS A 44 6.09 16.53 25.33
CA HIS A 44 6.31 15.16 24.87
C HIS A 44 5.14 14.65 24.03
N ALA A 45 3.90 14.98 24.39
CA ALA A 45 2.72 14.49 23.67
C ALA A 45 2.62 15.09 22.25
N ASP A 46 3.01 16.36 22.09
CA ASP A 46 3.05 17.01 20.78
C ASP A 46 4.22 16.48 19.92
N VAL A 47 5.38 16.25 20.55
CA VAL A 47 6.55 15.68 19.89
C VAL A 47 6.27 14.27 19.39
N ASP A 48 5.61 13.43 20.19
CA ASP A 48 5.28 12.07 19.78
C ASP A 48 4.26 12.04 18.64
N ARG A 49 3.22 12.90 18.67
CA ARG A 49 2.30 13.07 17.53
C ARG A 49 3.04 13.50 16.26
N PHE A 50 3.96 14.45 16.38
CA PHE A 50 4.76 14.91 15.25
C PHE A 50 5.68 13.79 14.70
N ARG A 51 6.30 12.99 15.57
CA ARG A 51 7.15 11.86 15.15
C ARG A 51 6.37 10.82 14.35
N VAL A 52 5.15 10.50 14.76
CA VAL A 52 4.29 9.57 14.02
C VAL A 52 3.99 10.14 12.63
N GLN A 53 3.56 11.41 12.56
CA GLN A 53 3.27 12.06 11.28
C GLN A 53 4.48 12.12 10.34
N VAL A 54 5.67 12.42 10.87
CA VAL A 54 6.91 12.43 10.08
C VAL A 54 7.30 11.05 9.59
N ALA A 55 7.12 10.01 10.41
CA ALA A 55 7.40 8.64 10.00
C ALA A 55 6.47 8.20 8.86
N ASP A 56 5.17 8.51 8.97
CA ASP A 56 4.19 8.16 7.95
C ASP A 56 4.45 8.89 6.62
N GLU A 57 4.86 10.16 6.68
CA GLU A 57 5.27 10.92 5.50
C GLU A 57 6.55 10.33 4.85
N LEU A 58 7.52 9.89 5.66
CA LEU A 58 8.72 9.21 5.14
C LEU A 58 8.39 7.89 4.45
N ASP A 59 7.44 7.11 4.98
CA ASP A 59 6.95 5.88 4.37
C ASP A 59 6.24 6.16 3.02
N LEU A 60 5.42 7.21 2.98
CA LEU A 60 4.75 7.66 1.75
C LEU A 60 5.77 8.06 0.69
N LEU A 61 6.74 8.89 1.04
CA LEU A 61 7.79 9.35 0.13
C LEU A 61 8.69 8.21 -0.35
N ALA A 62 9.01 7.25 0.52
CA ALA A 62 9.77 6.06 0.13
C ALA A 62 9.03 5.23 -0.92
N THR A 63 7.72 5.07 -0.75
CA THR A 63 6.84 4.37 -1.70
C THR A 63 6.80 5.10 -3.04
N GLN A 64 6.58 6.42 -3.03
CA GLN A 64 6.58 7.24 -4.25
C GLN A 64 7.92 7.18 -4.99
N LEU A 65 9.04 7.24 -4.28
CA LEU A 65 10.37 7.14 -4.87
C LEU A 65 10.61 5.77 -5.51
N ALA A 66 10.13 4.69 -4.89
CA ALA A 66 10.22 3.35 -5.47
C ALA A 66 9.43 3.26 -6.78
N THR A 67 8.20 3.79 -6.81
CA THR A 67 7.38 3.86 -8.02
C THR A 67 8.06 4.66 -9.13
N VAL A 68 8.60 5.84 -8.81
CA VAL A 68 9.28 6.69 -9.81
C VAL A 68 10.53 6.00 -10.35
N ARG A 69 11.29 5.29 -9.52
CA ARG A 69 12.47 4.54 -9.97
C ARG A 69 12.09 3.39 -10.90
N ALA A 70 11.07 2.62 -10.55
CA ALA A 70 10.56 1.55 -11.40
C ALA A 70 10.08 2.07 -12.76
N GLU A 71 9.41 3.23 -12.77
CA GLU A 71 8.98 3.86 -14.02
C GLU A 71 10.18 4.39 -14.82
N ASN A 72 11.20 4.93 -14.16
CA ASN A 72 12.42 5.37 -14.83
C ASN A 72 13.16 4.21 -15.49
N GLU A 73 13.28 3.07 -14.79
CA GLU A 73 13.84 1.83 -15.33
C GLU A 73 13.02 1.36 -16.55
N ARG A 74 11.69 1.30 -16.42
CA ARG A 74 10.79 0.93 -17.53
C ARG A 74 10.95 1.84 -18.75
N LEU A 75 11.03 3.15 -18.54
CA LEU A 75 11.23 4.12 -19.62
C LEU A 75 12.62 4.00 -20.24
N ASN A 76 13.64 3.76 -19.42
CA ASN A 76 15.00 3.56 -19.91
C ASN A 76 15.08 2.29 -20.78
N ASP A 77 14.49 1.18 -20.33
CA ASP A 77 14.40 -0.06 -21.10
C ASP A 77 13.67 0.16 -22.44
N HIS A 78 12.58 0.93 -22.43
CA HIS A 78 11.84 1.30 -23.64
C HIS A 78 12.69 2.12 -24.62
N VAL A 79 13.47 3.08 -24.12
CA VAL A 79 14.39 3.88 -24.94
C VAL A 79 15.54 3.03 -25.47
N GLU A 80 16.09 2.12 -24.67
CA GLU A 80 17.14 1.19 -25.12
C GLU A 80 16.63 0.26 -26.22
N LEU A 81 15.41 -0.28 -26.11
CA LEU A 81 14.76 -1.07 -27.17
C LEU A 81 14.63 -0.28 -28.48
N HIS A 82 14.18 0.97 -28.40
CA HIS A 82 14.09 1.85 -29.57
C HIS A 82 15.46 2.18 -30.16
N ARG A 83 16.48 2.38 -29.32
CA ARG A 83 17.86 2.67 -29.74
C ARG A 83 18.53 1.48 -30.42
N HIS A 84 18.22 0.26 -30.00
CA HIS A 84 18.71 -0.98 -30.60
C HIS A 84 17.88 -1.46 -31.81
N GLY A 85 16.95 -0.62 -32.32
CA GLY A 85 16.22 -0.84 -33.56
C GLY A 85 15.06 -1.83 -33.44
N VAL A 86 14.67 -2.21 -32.22
CA VAL A 86 13.53 -3.11 -31.98
C VAL A 86 12.33 -2.25 -31.61
N ILE A 87 11.65 -1.72 -32.64
CA ILE A 87 10.33 -1.11 -32.47
C ILE A 87 9.30 -2.25 -32.62
N PRO A 88 8.49 -2.58 -31.61
CA PRO A 88 7.25 -3.29 -31.86
C PRO A 88 6.32 -2.32 -32.59
N SER A 89 6.40 -2.28 -33.92
CA SER A 89 5.56 -1.41 -34.73
C SER A 89 4.11 -1.87 -34.67
N ALA A 90 3.34 -1.25 -33.78
CA ALA A 90 1.90 -1.14 -33.91
C ALA A 90 1.60 -0.24 -35.13
N GLY A 91 1.61 -0.81 -36.33
CA GLY A 91 1.26 -0.09 -37.56
C GLY A 91 2.07 -0.51 -38.78
N ALA A 92 1.82 -1.72 -39.29
CA ALA A 92 2.17 -2.07 -40.66
C ALA A 92 0.88 -2.26 -41.46
N THR A 93 0.44 -1.21 -42.14
CA THR A 93 -0.55 -1.30 -43.22
C THR A 93 0.06 -2.10 -44.39
N PRO A 94 -0.60 -3.15 -44.91
CA PRO A 94 -0.07 -3.90 -46.04
C PRO A 94 -0.47 -3.19 -47.33
N ALA A 95 0.41 -2.34 -47.85
CA ALA A 95 0.31 -1.87 -49.23
C ALA A 95 1.55 -2.33 -50.00
N ALA A 96 1.32 -3.32 -50.86
CA ALA A 96 2.09 -3.68 -52.05
C ALA A 96 3.60 -3.93 -51.89
N SER A 97 3.98 -5.19 -51.70
CA SER A 97 5.10 -5.76 -52.46
C SER A 97 4.91 -7.27 -52.65
N SER A 98 5.17 -7.70 -53.88
CA SER A 98 4.89 -9.01 -54.45
C SER A 98 5.97 -10.02 -54.06
N GLY A 99 5.58 -11.13 -53.41
CA GLY A 99 6.40 -12.33 -53.23
C GLY A 99 6.24 -12.98 -51.85
N PRO A 100 6.17 -14.32 -51.72
CA PRO A 100 6.15 -14.98 -50.41
C PRO A 100 7.57 -15.33 -49.94
N PRO A 101 8.04 -14.73 -48.82
CA PRO A 101 8.96 -15.43 -47.92
C PRO A 101 8.30 -15.59 -46.53
N ALA A 102 8.36 -16.83 -46.03
CA ALA A 102 7.70 -17.36 -44.83
C ALA A 102 7.47 -16.38 -43.63
N PRO A 103 6.20 -16.13 -43.22
CA PRO A 103 5.88 -15.33 -42.03
C PRO A 103 5.92 -16.10 -40.68
N ALA A 104 6.31 -17.38 -40.64
CA ALA A 104 6.15 -18.21 -39.43
C ALA A 104 7.17 -17.92 -38.30
N ALA A 105 8.42 -17.57 -38.60
CA ALA A 105 9.47 -17.48 -37.57
C ALA A 105 9.34 -16.23 -36.68
N THR A 106 8.97 -15.09 -37.27
CA THR A 106 8.83 -13.81 -36.55
C THR A 106 7.57 -13.80 -35.67
N GLU A 107 6.46 -14.36 -36.15
CA GLU A 107 5.24 -14.55 -35.37
C GLU A 107 5.46 -15.50 -34.20
N VAL A 108 6.18 -16.61 -34.41
CA VAL A 108 6.54 -17.55 -33.34
C VAL A 108 7.47 -16.90 -32.32
N ASN A 109 8.40 -16.04 -32.72
CA ASN A 109 9.27 -15.31 -31.79
C ASN A 109 8.47 -14.28 -30.96
N LEU A 110 7.52 -13.58 -31.57
CA LEU A 110 6.62 -12.66 -30.86
C LEU A 110 5.71 -13.39 -29.86
N LEU A 111 5.12 -14.52 -30.26
CA LEU A 111 4.32 -15.38 -29.37
C LEU A 111 5.17 -15.93 -28.21
N SER A 112 6.40 -16.35 -28.50
CA SER A 112 7.34 -16.84 -27.47
C SER A 112 7.79 -15.73 -26.52
N ALA A 113 7.84 -14.47 -26.98
CA ALA A 113 8.11 -13.31 -26.12
C ALA A 113 6.90 -12.97 -25.24
N ALA A 114 5.70 -12.86 -25.84
CA ALA A 114 4.46 -12.59 -25.12
C ALA A 114 4.10 -13.69 -24.11
N GLN A 115 4.39 -14.95 -24.42
CA GLN A 115 4.17 -16.07 -23.50
C GLN A 115 5.11 -16.00 -22.30
N ARG A 116 6.40 -15.69 -22.50
CA ARG A 116 7.35 -15.48 -21.40
C ARG A 116 6.95 -14.31 -20.50
N GLU A 117 6.44 -13.23 -21.11
CA GLU A 117 5.90 -12.09 -20.37
C GLU A 117 4.66 -12.49 -19.54
N ALA A 118 3.72 -13.23 -20.14
CA ALA A 118 2.55 -13.75 -19.43
C ALA A 118 2.96 -14.67 -18.26
N GLU A 119 3.93 -15.57 -18.47
CA GLU A 119 4.48 -16.43 -17.43
C GLU A 119 5.12 -15.62 -16.29
N GLN A 120 5.82 -14.52 -16.61
CA GLN A 120 6.39 -13.60 -15.62
C GLN A 120 5.30 -12.87 -14.82
N ILE A 121 4.24 -12.38 -15.47
CA ILE A 121 3.11 -11.74 -14.78
C ILE A 121 2.41 -12.73 -13.85
N ILE A 122 2.21 -13.98 -14.29
CA ILE A 122 1.62 -15.04 -13.48
C ILE A 122 2.49 -15.31 -12.24
N ALA A 123 3.80 -15.43 -12.40
CA ALA A 123 4.73 -15.62 -11.29
C ALA A 123 4.65 -14.46 -10.27
N GLN A 124 4.67 -13.22 -10.75
CA GLN A 124 4.54 -12.02 -9.91
C GLN A 124 3.19 -11.96 -9.19
N ALA A 125 2.10 -12.33 -9.86
CA ALA A 125 0.77 -12.39 -9.28
C ALA A 125 0.68 -13.43 -8.17
N HIS A 126 1.29 -14.61 -8.36
CA HIS A 126 1.36 -15.63 -7.32
C HIS A 126 2.17 -15.18 -6.10
N ASP A 127 3.34 -14.57 -6.30
CA ASP A 127 4.15 -14.04 -5.20
C ASP A 127 3.45 -12.90 -4.44
N TYR A 128 2.72 -12.05 -5.17
CA TYR A 128 1.88 -11.03 -4.55
C TYR A 128 0.74 -11.67 -3.74
N ALA A 129 0.01 -12.62 -4.32
CA ALA A 129 -1.09 -13.30 -3.63
C ALA A 129 -0.62 -14.01 -2.35
N ARG A 130 0.56 -14.65 -2.38
CA ARG A 130 1.16 -15.27 -1.20
C ARG A 130 1.47 -14.25 -0.11
N ARG A 131 2.10 -13.13 -0.47
CA ARG A 131 2.40 -12.04 0.47
C ARG A 131 1.14 -11.45 1.08
N VAL A 132 0.09 -11.23 0.29
CA VAL A 132 -1.20 -10.73 0.78
C VAL A 132 -1.84 -11.72 1.74
N ALA A 133 -1.82 -13.01 1.44
CA ALA A 133 -2.36 -14.04 2.33
C ALA A 133 -1.61 -14.11 3.67
N GLU A 134 -0.27 -14.04 3.64
CA GLU A 134 0.58 -14.03 4.84
C GLU A 134 0.35 -12.77 5.69
N TYR A 135 0.25 -11.60 5.04
CA TYR A 135 -0.06 -10.34 5.71
C TYR A 135 -1.45 -10.38 6.34
N ALA A 136 -2.47 -10.82 5.60
CA ALA A 136 -3.83 -10.95 6.11
C ALA A 136 -3.88 -11.87 7.34
N ARG A 137 -3.22 -13.03 7.28
CA ARG A 137 -3.11 -13.96 8.41
C ARG A 137 -2.53 -13.29 9.66
N THR A 138 -1.41 -12.60 9.50
CA THR A 138 -0.75 -11.89 10.61
C THR A 138 -1.68 -10.83 11.21
N GLN A 139 -2.41 -10.10 10.37
CA GLN A 139 -3.37 -9.09 10.82
C GLN A 139 -4.55 -9.73 11.59
N TYR A 140 -5.12 -10.83 11.11
CA TYR A 140 -6.18 -11.54 11.86
C TYR A 140 -5.70 -12.05 13.20
N ASP A 141 -4.53 -12.68 13.24
CA ASP A 141 -3.98 -13.23 14.48
C ASP A 141 -3.79 -12.10 15.50
N SER A 142 -3.30 -10.94 15.07
CA SER A 142 -3.16 -9.75 15.92
C SER A 142 -4.51 -9.22 16.42
N TYR A 143 -5.53 -9.17 15.56
CA TYR A 143 -6.87 -8.71 15.93
C TYR A 143 -7.54 -9.67 16.92
N LEU A 144 -7.43 -10.98 16.70
CA LEU A 144 -7.98 -12.00 17.59
C LEU A 144 -7.28 -11.99 18.96
N GLN A 145 -5.97 -11.75 19.00
CA GLN A 145 -5.25 -11.59 20.25
C GLN A 145 -5.75 -10.37 21.02
N ALA A 146 -5.86 -9.21 20.36
CA ALA A 146 -6.38 -7.99 20.99
C ALA A 146 -7.82 -8.17 21.50
N ALA A 147 -8.68 -8.82 20.71
CA ALA A 147 -10.05 -9.12 21.10
C ALA A 147 -10.10 -10.08 22.31
N ALA A 148 -9.22 -11.09 22.35
CA ALA A 148 -9.15 -12.01 23.48
C ALA A 148 -8.68 -11.33 24.77
N GLU A 149 -7.72 -10.40 24.68
CA GLU A 149 -7.27 -9.60 25.81
C GLU A 149 -8.38 -8.68 26.33
N GLN A 150 -9.10 -7.99 25.45
CA GLN A 150 -10.26 -7.18 25.83
C GLN A 150 -11.36 -8.03 26.47
N ALA A 151 -11.65 -9.20 25.89
CA ALA A 151 -12.65 -10.11 26.42
C ALA A 151 -12.31 -10.63 27.82
N ARG A 152 -11.02 -10.92 28.07
CA ARG A 152 -10.52 -11.32 29.39
C ARG A 152 -10.65 -10.18 30.41
N ALA A 153 -10.23 -8.97 30.04
CA ALA A 153 -10.27 -7.82 30.94
C ALA A 153 -11.70 -7.51 31.42
N GLU A 154 -12.70 -7.63 30.54
CA GLU A 154 -14.10 -7.43 30.91
C GLU A 154 -14.67 -8.58 31.75
N ALA A 155 -14.34 -9.83 31.40
CA ALA A 155 -14.72 -10.97 32.19
C ALA A 155 -14.15 -10.88 33.62
N GLU A 156 -12.91 -10.43 33.77
CA GLU A 156 -12.27 -10.17 35.07
C GLU A 156 -12.95 -9.03 35.84
N ARG A 157 -13.36 -7.95 35.16
CA ARG A 157 -14.16 -6.89 35.77
C ARG A 157 -15.49 -7.41 36.30
N ALA A 158 -16.23 -8.18 35.52
CA ALA A 158 -17.50 -8.75 35.93
C ALA A 158 -17.35 -9.67 37.15
N VAL A 159 -16.28 -10.46 37.20
CA VAL A 159 -15.93 -11.28 38.38
C VAL A 159 -15.67 -10.42 39.62
N GLN A 160 -14.91 -9.33 39.47
CA GLN A 160 -14.65 -8.41 40.58
C GLN A 160 -15.93 -7.73 41.08
N GLU A 161 -16.80 -7.32 40.16
CA GLU A 161 -18.10 -6.73 40.48
C GLU A 161 -19.02 -7.72 41.21
N TYR A 162 -19.10 -8.97 40.73
CA TYR A 162 -19.82 -10.04 41.42
C TYR A 162 -19.29 -10.27 42.84
N ARG A 163 -17.96 -10.36 43.01
CA ARG A 163 -17.37 -10.54 44.35
C ARG A 163 -17.66 -9.36 45.28
N SER A 164 -17.62 -8.14 44.76
CA SER A 164 -17.91 -6.93 45.55
C SER A 164 -19.36 -6.85 46.00
N SER A 165 -20.31 -7.34 45.17
CA SER A 165 -21.74 -7.32 45.46
C SER A 165 -22.21 -8.50 46.32
N ALA A 166 -21.64 -9.69 46.13
CA ALA A 166 -21.98 -10.91 46.89
C ALA A 166 -21.38 -10.94 48.30
N GLY A 167 -20.34 -10.15 48.57
CA GLY A 167 -19.71 -10.04 49.89
C GLY A 167 -19.14 -11.37 50.40
N ALA A 168 -19.28 -11.65 51.69
CA ALA A 168 -18.69 -12.84 52.33
C ALA A 168 -19.26 -14.19 51.85
N GLY A 169 -20.35 -14.18 51.07
CA GLY A 169 -20.98 -15.38 50.51
C GLY A 169 -20.69 -15.63 49.03
N ALA A 170 -19.68 -14.95 48.45
CA ALA A 170 -19.36 -15.09 47.03
C ALA A 170 -18.97 -16.54 46.68
N ASP A 171 -19.71 -17.14 45.75
CA ASP A 171 -19.37 -18.45 45.17
C ASP A 171 -18.48 -18.27 43.94
N ASP A 172 -17.21 -18.69 44.05
CA ASP A 172 -16.21 -18.55 42.99
C ASP A 172 -16.57 -19.40 41.75
N ALA A 173 -17.38 -20.45 41.90
CA ALA A 173 -17.87 -21.26 40.78
C ALA A 173 -18.91 -20.52 39.92
N VAL A 174 -19.72 -19.66 40.55
CA VAL A 174 -20.69 -18.81 39.84
C VAL A 174 -19.94 -17.70 39.10
N ALA A 175 -18.99 -17.06 39.76
CA ALA A 175 -18.18 -15.99 39.17
C ALA A 175 -17.40 -16.49 37.94
N THR A 176 -16.74 -17.65 38.01
CA THR A 176 -16.02 -18.23 36.87
C THR A 176 -16.93 -18.60 35.70
N ARG A 177 -18.14 -19.12 35.98
CA ARG A 177 -19.12 -19.44 34.94
C ARG A 177 -19.62 -18.19 34.23
N GLU A 178 -19.85 -17.11 34.96
CA GLU A 178 -20.25 -15.82 34.41
C GLU A 178 -19.13 -15.18 33.57
N ALA A 179 -17.88 -15.22 34.06
CA ALA A 179 -16.71 -14.75 33.31
C ALA A 179 -16.56 -15.48 31.96
N LEU A 180 -16.68 -16.80 31.96
CA LEU A 180 -16.62 -17.62 30.74
C LEU A 180 -17.75 -17.28 29.76
N ARG A 181 -18.95 -17.01 30.27
CA ARG A 181 -20.09 -16.60 29.44
C ARG A 181 -19.82 -15.25 28.77
N ILE A 182 -19.40 -14.26 29.53
CA ILE A 182 -19.10 -12.90 29.04
C ILE A 182 -17.96 -12.93 28.03
N PHE A 183 -16.88 -13.65 28.35
CA PHE A 183 -15.76 -13.87 27.43
C PHE A 183 -16.23 -14.49 26.11
N GLY A 184 -17.02 -15.56 26.18
CA GLY A 184 -17.55 -16.24 25.01
C GLY A 184 -18.44 -15.34 24.14
N GLU A 185 -19.38 -14.61 24.75
CA GLU A 185 -20.27 -13.67 24.07
C GLU A 185 -19.48 -12.58 23.33
N MET A 186 -18.47 -12.00 23.96
CA MET A 186 -17.63 -10.99 23.32
C MET A 186 -16.77 -11.56 22.20
N MET A 187 -16.13 -12.72 22.39
CA MET A 187 -15.33 -13.35 21.34
C MET A 187 -16.17 -13.66 20.10
N ILE A 188 -17.41 -14.13 20.28
CA ILE A 188 -18.35 -14.35 19.19
C ILE A 188 -18.68 -13.03 18.48
N SER A 189 -18.94 -11.96 19.24
CA SER A 189 -19.20 -10.62 18.68
C SER A 189 -18.02 -10.11 17.84
N HIS A 190 -16.79 -10.21 18.36
CA HIS A 190 -15.58 -9.82 17.64
C HIS A 190 -15.34 -10.65 16.38
N MET A 191 -15.56 -11.98 16.44
CA MET A 191 -15.47 -12.84 15.27
C MET A 191 -16.51 -12.48 14.19
N GLN A 192 -17.74 -12.15 14.59
CA GLN A 192 -18.77 -11.70 13.64
C GLN A 192 -18.43 -10.35 13.02
N ALA A 193 -17.87 -9.41 13.81
CA ALA A 193 -17.42 -8.12 13.29
C ALA A 193 -16.25 -8.29 12.31
N ALA A 194 -15.28 -9.16 12.63
CA ALA A 194 -14.19 -9.51 11.73
C ALA A 194 -14.74 -10.09 10.42
N SER A 195 -15.62 -11.10 10.47
CA SER A 195 -16.25 -11.69 9.28
C SER A 195 -16.89 -10.64 8.38
N ARG A 196 -17.67 -9.71 8.94
CA ARG A 196 -18.29 -8.63 8.16
C ARG A 196 -17.26 -7.73 7.48
N HIS A 197 -16.19 -7.37 8.20
CA HIS A 197 -15.09 -6.60 7.60
C HIS A 197 -14.42 -7.33 6.43
N LEU A 198 -14.40 -8.66 6.45
CA LEU A 198 -13.85 -9.45 5.34
C LEU A 198 -14.79 -9.56 4.17
N ASP A 199 -16.07 -9.73 4.45
CA ASP A 199 -17.10 -9.73 3.43
C ASP A 199 -17.09 -8.37 2.70
N ASP A 200 -17.02 -7.26 3.44
CA ASP A 200 -16.91 -5.92 2.88
C ASP A 200 -15.61 -5.73 2.08
N GLY A 201 -14.47 -6.17 2.63
CA GLY A 201 -13.18 -6.12 1.94
C GLY A 201 -13.16 -6.94 0.65
N SER A 202 -13.78 -8.12 0.65
CA SER A 202 -13.88 -8.99 -0.53
C SER A 202 -14.75 -8.36 -1.62
N GLN A 203 -15.87 -7.72 -1.25
CA GLN A 203 -16.72 -7.00 -2.19
C GLN A 203 -16.01 -5.78 -2.77
N GLN A 204 -15.24 -5.05 -1.96
CA GLN A 204 -14.44 -3.92 -2.43
C GLN A 204 -13.37 -4.39 -3.44
N LEU A 205 -12.67 -5.49 -3.13
CA LEU A 205 -11.70 -6.10 -4.02
C LEU A 205 -12.35 -6.52 -5.35
N ALA A 206 -13.49 -7.20 -5.30
CA ALA A 206 -14.25 -7.60 -6.49
C ALA A 206 -14.60 -6.39 -7.37
N ARG A 207 -15.07 -5.29 -6.77
CA ARG A 207 -15.37 -4.04 -7.50
C ARG A 207 -14.12 -3.43 -8.13
N THR A 208 -12.97 -3.48 -7.45
CA THR A 208 -11.71 -2.98 -8.02
C THR A 208 -11.21 -3.85 -9.17
N MET A 209 -11.35 -5.18 -9.07
CA MET A 209 -10.99 -6.12 -10.14
C MET A 209 -11.89 -5.95 -11.36
N ASP A 210 -13.20 -5.77 -11.15
CA ASP A 210 -14.14 -5.46 -12.23
C ASP A 210 -13.79 -4.14 -12.93
N ARG A 211 -13.37 -3.12 -12.16
CA ARG A 211 -12.96 -1.82 -12.71
C ARG A 211 -11.70 -1.98 -13.56
N LEU A 212 -10.67 -2.64 -13.05
CA LEU A 212 -9.42 -2.91 -13.77
C LEU A 212 -9.66 -3.72 -15.03
N THR A 213 -10.54 -4.72 -14.97
CA THR A 213 -10.91 -5.54 -16.14
C THR A 213 -11.62 -4.71 -17.20
N ARG A 214 -12.52 -3.80 -16.80
CA ARG A 214 -13.18 -2.87 -17.74
C ARG A 214 -12.23 -1.84 -18.33
N GLU A 215 -11.29 -1.32 -17.54
CA GLU A 215 -10.28 -0.36 -18.01
C GLU A 215 -9.27 -1.02 -18.96
N ALA A 216 -8.83 -2.24 -18.65
CA ALA A 216 -8.01 -3.05 -19.54
C ALA A 216 -8.75 -3.43 -20.83
N GLY A 217 -10.06 -3.73 -20.75
CA GLY A 217 -10.90 -3.98 -21.92
C GLY A 217 -11.29 -2.74 -22.73
N ALA A 218 -11.30 -1.55 -22.12
CA ALA A 218 -11.56 -0.27 -22.79
C ALA A 218 -10.32 0.31 -23.49
N GLY A 219 -9.17 -0.35 -23.39
CA GLY A 219 -7.90 -0.01 -24.02
C GLY A 219 -7.81 -0.35 -25.52
N VAL A 220 -8.86 -0.13 -26.32
CA VAL A 220 -8.77 0.29 -27.73
C VAL A 220 -10.03 1.11 -28.06
N PRO A 221 -10.05 2.44 -27.90
CA PRO A 221 -10.96 3.25 -28.69
C PRO A 221 -10.51 3.09 -30.15
N ALA A 222 -11.35 2.45 -30.97
CA ALA A 222 -11.25 2.56 -32.42
C ALA A 222 -11.09 4.05 -32.79
N PRO A 223 -10.30 4.41 -33.81
CA PRO A 223 -10.13 5.79 -34.21
C PRO A 223 -11.46 6.34 -34.72
N ALA A 224 -12.26 6.91 -33.82
CA ALA A 224 -13.36 7.77 -34.18
C ALA A 224 -12.74 8.99 -34.86
N GLY A 225 -12.83 9.00 -36.19
CA GLY A 225 -12.35 10.08 -37.03
C GLY A 225 -12.79 11.43 -36.45
N HIS A 226 -11.82 12.30 -36.25
CA HIS A 226 -12.08 13.68 -35.87
C HIS A 226 -13.02 14.30 -36.92
N PRO A 227 -14.21 14.82 -36.55
CA PRO A 227 -14.84 15.82 -37.38
C PRO A 227 -13.93 17.04 -37.34
N ARG A 228 -13.24 17.26 -38.45
CA ARG A 228 -12.41 18.42 -38.77
C ARG A 228 -13.20 19.70 -38.42
N ALA A 229 -12.90 20.30 -37.28
CA ALA A 229 -13.45 21.60 -36.90
C ALA A 229 -12.96 22.62 -37.95
N ALA A 230 -13.90 23.15 -38.72
CA ALA A 230 -13.64 24.16 -39.73
C ALA A 230 -13.18 25.46 -39.03
N LEU A 231 -11.98 25.92 -39.41
CA LEU A 231 -11.44 27.22 -39.02
C LEU A 231 -12.41 28.35 -39.43
N PRO A 232 -12.66 29.35 -38.56
CA PRO A 232 -13.43 30.52 -38.94
C PRO A 232 -12.63 31.37 -39.94
N ARG A 233 -13.21 31.61 -41.12
CA ARG A 233 -12.70 32.54 -42.13
C ARG A 233 -12.65 33.95 -41.55
N GLN A 234 -11.45 34.52 -41.41
CA GLN A 234 -11.29 35.94 -41.15
C GLN A 234 -11.69 36.76 -42.39
N GLN A 235 -12.59 37.71 -42.20
CA GLN A 235 -12.94 38.76 -43.16
C GLN A 235 -11.83 39.82 -43.23
N PRO A 236 -11.49 40.36 -44.42
CA PRO A 236 -10.58 41.49 -44.52
C PRO A 236 -11.34 42.82 -44.28
N PRO A 237 -10.65 43.88 -43.85
CA PRO A 237 -11.25 45.19 -43.63
C PRO A 237 -11.54 45.87 -44.98
N ARG A 238 -12.72 46.47 -45.11
CA ARG A 238 -13.01 47.48 -46.14
C ARG A 238 -12.74 48.86 -45.54
N GLY A 239 -12.02 49.68 -46.30
CA GLY A 239 -11.74 51.08 -45.98
C GLY A 239 -12.94 52.00 -46.13
#